data_AF-A0A2V7YJN3-F1
#
_entry.id   AF-A0A2V7YJN3-F1
#
_cell.length_a   1.000
_cell.length_b   1.000
_cell.length_c   1.000
_cell.angle_alpha   90.00
_cell.angle_beta   90.00
_cell.angle_gamma   90.00
#
_symmetry.space_group_name_H-M   'P 1'
#
loop_
_entity.id
_entity.type
_entity.pdbx_description
1 polymer ?
#
loop_
_entity_poly.entity_id
_entity_poly.type
_entity_poly.pdbx_seq_one_letter_code
_entity_poly.pdbx_strand_id
1 'polypeptide(L)'
;MIDSKSSVRKALSPPVFAGLLMLVATFSGIPAQATDCQSALDGSSGFTNLGNGGSTSQTAGVVEWDGEVLKLGTNTSGVLTISASGSRAKGSLYTEGASSTHPLVGRANIGNNQRELKVVVPAGHHCIELTPGPGASGDIELSASFVDVCHLGTPDDHGDSFLCATPITVGGSSASGEITSTESVDDSDMFVFTLTSSATVTIASTGGEYVGGSLYDGSGSLVTSDNTGWSASNFSLTQSLSAGTYYIEVTGPDASTYGLGVTSTP
;
A
#
# COMPACT_ATOMS: atom_id res chain seq x y z
N MET A 1 14.23 -66.83 67.96
CA MET A 1 14.00 -65.40 68.20
C MET A 1 14.03 -64.71 66.85
N ILE A 2 12.83 -64.51 66.29
CA ILE A 2 12.37 -63.42 65.41
C ILE A 2 13.29 -62.92 64.27
N ASP A 3 12.81 -63.24 63.05
CA ASP A 3 12.70 -62.46 61.80
C ASP A 3 13.91 -61.95 60.99
N SER A 4 14.11 -62.65 59.86
CA SER A 4 13.74 -62.24 58.49
C SER A 4 14.08 -60.82 58.01
N LYS A 5 14.96 -60.77 56.99
CA LYS A 5 14.71 -59.98 55.75
C LYS A 5 15.50 -60.54 54.55
N SER A 6 14.73 -61.18 53.67
CA SER A 6 14.93 -61.39 52.22
C SER A 6 15.11 -60.04 51.49
N SER A 7 15.74 -59.84 50.32
CA SER A 7 16.53 -60.66 49.38
C SER A 7 16.98 -59.75 48.21
N VAL A 8 17.84 -60.30 47.36
CA VAL A 8 18.08 -60.01 45.92
C VAL A 8 19.10 -58.92 45.52
N ARG A 9 20.31 -59.43 45.23
CA ARG A 9 21.16 -59.25 44.03
C ARG A 9 21.25 -57.84 43.39
N LYS A 10 22.37 -57.16 43.63
CA LYS A 10 22.91 -56.11 42.75
C LYS A 10 23.67 -56.74 41.58
N ALA A 11 23.17 -56.53 40.37
CA ALA A 11 23.83 -56.88 39.12
C ALA A 11 24.88 -55.82 38.75
N LEU A 12 25.94 -56.28 38.10
CA LEU A 12 27.11 -55.55 37.61
C LEU A 12 26.75 -54.37 36.69
N SER A 13 27.54 -53.30 36.76
CA SER A 13 27.62 -52.25 35.73
C SER A 13 29.07 -52.15 35.20
N PRO A 14 29.27 -52.18 33.87
CA PRO A 14 30.41 -51.59 33.19
C PRO A 14 29.94 -50.44 32.26
N PRO A 15 30.81 -49.84 31.44
CA PRO A 15 31.90 -48.93 31.76
C PRO A 15 31.55 -47.46 31.42
N VAL A 16 32.50 -46.57 31.73
CA VAL A 16 32.54 -45.13 31.44
C VAL A 16 32.23 -44.81 29.98
N PHE A 17 31.22 -43.97 29.73
CA PHE A 17 31.04 -43.26 28.46
C PHE A 17 31.15 -41.75 28.72
N ALA A 18 32.20 -41.14 28.17
CA ALA A 18 32.37 -39.69 28.17
C ALA A 18 31.32 -39.09 27.21
N GLY A 19 30.22 -38.57 27.78
CA GLY A 19 29.22 -37.80 27.06
C GLY A 19 29.71 -36.37 26.85
N LEU A 20 30.13 -36.07 25.62
CA LEU A 20 30.33 -34.72 25.12
C LEU A 20 28.99 -33.96 25.21
N LEU A 21 28.89 -33.01 26.14
CA LEU A 21 27.75 -32.11 26.26
C LEU A 21 27.77 -31.14 25.07
N MET A 22 27.09 -31.47 23.97
CA MET A 22 26.74 -30.49 22.95
C MET A 22 25.68 -29.57 23.54
N LEU A 23 26.12 -28.37 23.93
CA LEU A 23 25.24 -27.24 24.18
C LEU A 23 24.63 -26.83 22.82
N VAL A 24 23.42 -27.32 22.52
CA VAL A 24 22.63 -26.76 21.42
C VAL A 24 22.16 -25.39 21.87
N ALA A 25 22.96 -24.36 21.58
CA ALA A 25 22.50 -22.99 21.60
C ALA A 25 21.47 -22.87 20.47
N THR A 26 20.19 -22.93 20.82
CA THR A 26 19.14 -22.44 19.93
C THR A 26 19.36 -20.93 19.81
N PHE A 27 20.08 -20.53 18.77
CA PHE A 27 20.01 -19.16 18.28
C PHE A 27 18.59 -18.98 17.75
N SER A 28 17.69 -18.52 18.63
CA SER A 28 16.54 -17.75 18.21
C SER A 28 17.12 -16.49 17.58
N GLY A 29 17.43 -16.56 16.28
CA GLY A 29 17.75 -15.39 15.50
C GLY A 29 16.51 -14.52 15.49
N ILE A 30 16.41 -13.63 16.47
CA ILE A 30 15.58 -12.43 16.34
C ILE A 30 16.19 -11.73 15.12
N PRO A 31 15.49 -11.63 13.97
CA PRO A 31 16.02 -10.85 12.87
C PRO A 31 16.28 -9.44 13.42
N ALA A 32 17.48 -8.92 13.22
CA ALA A 32 17.83 -7.57 13.63
C ALA A 32 16.73 -6.63 13.14
N GLN A 33 15.95 -6.05 14.06
CA GLN A 33 14.97 -5.04 13.72
C GLN A 33 15.73 -3.89 13.04
N ALA A 34 15.21 -3.45 11.90
CA ALA A 34 15.78 -2.31 11.20
C ALA A 34 15.74 -1.09 12.12
N THR A 35 16.90 -0.47 12.35
CA THR A 35 17.09 0.62 13.31
C THR A 35 16.41 1.93 12.91
N ASP A 36 15.98 2.04 11.65
CA ASP A 36 15.27 3.20 11.10
C ASP A 36 14.39 2.81 9.91
N CYS A 37 13.56 3.75 9.46
CA CYS A 37 12.67 3.51 8.35
C CYS A 37 13.34 3.44 6.98
N GLN A 38 14.56 3.96 6.83
CA GLN A 38 15.29 3.84 5.56
C GLN A 38 15.67 2.38 5.34
N SER A 39 16.35 1.78 6.32
CA SER A 39 16.78 0.38 6.28
C SER A 39 15.60 -0.59 6.33
N ALA A 40 14.50 -0.20 6.97
CA ALA A 40 13.29 -1.01 7.07
C ALA A 40 12.61 -1.23 5.72
N LEU A 41 12.62 -0.21 4.86
CA LEU A 41 11.98 -0.19 3.55
C LEU A 41 12.83 -0.86 2.47
N ASP A 42 14.14 -0.96 2.65
CA ASP A 42 15.00 -1.77 1.78
C ASP A 42 14.72 -3.29 1.89
N GLY A 43 14.14 -3.73 3.01
CA GLY A 43 13.74 -5.12 3.22
C GLY A 43 12.41 -5.45 2.57
N SER A 44 12.22 -6.69 2.10
CA SER A 44 11.00 -7.13 1.40
C SER A 44 10.00 -7.90 2.27
N SER A 45 10.14 -7.88 3.60
CA SER A 45 9.36 -8.72 4.52
C SER A 45 9.03 -8.02 5.84
N GLY A 46 8.01 -8.52 6.53
CA GLY A 46 7.59 -8.03 7.85
C GLY A 46 6.59 -6.88 7.78
N PHE A 47 5.99 -6.62 6.62
CA PHE A 47 4.95 -5.62 6.44
C PHE A 47 3.58 -6.18 6.81
N THR A 48 2.82 -5.41 7.59
CA THR A 48 1.40 -5.67 7.81
C THR A 48 0.61 -4.99 6.71
N ASN A 49 -0.06 -5.76 5.85
CA ASN A 49 -0.87 -5.20 4.77
C ASN A 49 -2.20 -4.67 5.31
N LEU A 50 -2.52 -3.42 5.01
CA LEU A 50 -3.80 -2.78 5.32
C LEU A 50 -4.60 -2.59 4.03
N GLY A 51 -5.79 -3.20 3.98
CA GLY A 51 -6.81 -2.92 2.97
C GLY A 51 -7.76 -1.80 3.43
N ASN A 52 -8.80 -1.51 2.63
CA ASN A 52 -9.76 -0.45 2.95
C ASN A 52 -10.44 -0.69 4.32
N GLY A 53 -10.40 0.32 5.21
CA GLY A 53 -10.89 0.24 6.57
C GLY A 53 -10.02 -0.60 7.52
N GLY A 54 -8.89 -1.13 7.04
CA GLY A 54 -7.95 -1.92 7.81
C GLY A 54 -7.22 -1.09 8.86
N SER A 55 -6.82 -1.73 9.95
CA SER A 55 -5.99 -1.10 10.98
C SER A 55 -5.07 -2.10 11.65
N THR A 56 -4.01 -1.60 12.27
CA THR A 56 -3.08 -2.35 13.10
C THR A 56 -2.56 -1.45 14.23
N SER A 57 -2.15 -2.05 15.34
CA SER A 57 -1.43 -1.34 16.40
C SER A 57 -0.26 -2.15 16.94
N GLN A 58 0.73 -1.45 17.46
CA GLN A 58 1.89 -2.01 18.15
C GLN A 58 2.10 -1.23 19.44
N THR A 59 2.26 -1.96 20.54
CA THR A 59 2.58 -1.39 21.85
C THR A 59 3.98 -1.82 22.23
N ALA A 60 4.83 -0.84 22.55
CA ALA A 60 6.18 -1.07 23.03
C ALA A 60 6.56 0.01 24.05
N GLY A 61 7.57 -0.29 24.88
CA GLY A 61 8.12 0.69 25.81
C GLY A 61 8.87 1.80 25.07
N VAL A 62 9.08 2.93 25.75
CA VAL A 62 9.78 4.10 25.19
C VAL A 62 11.20 3.77 24.71
N VAL A 63 11.89 2.83 25.34
CA VAL A 63 13.27 2.45 24.95
C VAL A 63 13.26 1.61 23.69
N GLU A 64 12.26 0.75 23.54
CA GLU A 64 12.05 -0.08 22.36
C GLU A 64 11.74 0.79 21.13
N TRP A 65 10.90 1.82 21.28
CA TRP A 65 10.64 2.78 20.20
C TRP A 65 11.87 3.60 19.77
N ASP A 66 12.96 3.62 20.54
CA ASP A 66 14.26 4.20 20.14
C ASP A 66 15.04 3.22 19.24
N GLY A 67 14.42 2.82 18.13
CA GLY A 67 14.99 1.87 17.16
C GLY A 67 13.98 0.91 16.54
N GLU A 68 12.79 0.78 17.12
CA GLU A 68 11.67 0.06 16.51
C GLU A 68 10.88 0.90 15.51
N VAL A 69 10.39 0.23 14.47
CA VAL A 69 9.55 0.83 13.44
C VAL A 69 8.32 -0.04 13.18
N LEU A 70 7.23 0.58 12.75
CA LEU A 70 6.05 -0.13 12.26
C LEU A 70 6.09 -0.18 10.73
N LYS A 71 6.09 -1.40 10.17
CA LYS A 71 6.10 -1.66 8.73
C LYS A 71 4.70 -1.98 8.22
N LEU A 72 4.24 -1.24 7.21
CA LEU A 72 2.91 -1.35 6.63
C LEU A 72 2.96 -1.52 5.10
N GLY A 73 2.03 -2.28 4.54
CA GLY A 73 1.83 -2.33 3.09
C GLY A 73 0.41 -1.88 2.73
N THR A 74 0.26 -1.19 1.61
CA THR A 74 -1.05 -0.86 1.02
C THR A 74 -1.07 -1.30 -0.43
N ASN A 75 -2.17 -1.91 -0.88
CA ASN A 75 -2.30 -2.37 -2.26
C ASN A 75 -2.78 -1.25 -3.21
N THR A 76 -3.32 -0.19 -2.64
CA THR A 76 -3.90 0.95 -3.35
C THR A 76 -3.36 2.25 -2.74
N SER A 77 -3.51 3.35 -3.48
CA SER A 77 -3.28 4.68 -2.93
C SER A 77 -4.41 5.00 -1.94
N GLY A 78 -4.09 5.69 -0.85
CA GLY A 78 -5.11 5.96 0.17
C GLY A 78 -4.64 6.88 1.29
N VAL A 79 -5.53 7.14 2.24
CA VAL A 79 -5.20 7.91 3.44
C VAL A 79 -4.73 6.96 4.52
N LEU A 80 -3.47 7.10 4.91
CA LEU A 80 -2.94 6.49 6.13
C LEU A 80 -3.12 7.47 7.29
N THR A 81 -3.84 7.04 8.32
CA THR A 81 -4.03 7.75 9.58
C THR A 81 -3.20 7.08 10.66
N ILE A 82 -2.35 7.86 11.32
CA ILE A 82 -1.44 7.40 12.37
C ILE A 82 -1.75 8.16 13.64
N SER A 83 -1.97 7.43 14.72
CA SER A 83 -2.21 7.97 16.05
C SER A 83 -1.37 7.21 17.07
N ALA A 84 -1.21 7.78 18.26
CA ALA A 84 -0.58 7.06 19.36
C ALA A 84 -1.25 7.40 20.69
N SER A 85 -1.21 6.46 21.62
CA SER A 85 -1.59 6.67 23.02
C SER A 85 -0.37 6.56 23.93
N GLY A 86 -0.45 7.16 25.12
CA GLY A 86 0.66 7.21 26.08
C GLY A 86 1.47 8.49 25.99
N SER A 87 2.79 8.38 26.21
CA SER A 87 3.72 9.51 26.20
C SER A 87 3.74 10.22 24.85
N ARG A 88 3.98 11.54 24.86
CA ARG A 88 4.13 12.31 23.61
C ARG A 88 5.35 11.81 22.84
N ALA A 89 5.16 11.55 21.56
CA ALA A 89 6.22 11.19 20.63
C ALA A 89 6.09 11.99 19.34
N LYS A 90 7.12 11.93 18.50
CA LYS A 90 7.08 12.42 17.13
C LYS A 90 6.96 11.20 16.21
N GLY A 91 5.87 11.08 15.48
CA GLY A 91 5.72 10.09 14.41
C GLY A 91 6.22 10.66 13.09
N SER A 92 7.01 9.88 12.36
CA SER A 92 7.51 10.19 11.01
C SER A 92 7.13 9.04 10.09
N LEU A 93 6.49 9.36 8.96
CA LEU A 93 6.02 8.38 7.97
C LEU A 93 6.88 8.49 6.72
N TYR A 94 7.41 7.35 6.29
CA TYR A 94 8.17 7.17 5.06
C TYR A 94 7.45 6.19 4.15
N THR A 95 7.60 6.37 2.84
CA THR A 95 7.08 5.44 1.83
C THR A 95 8.23 4.85 1.03
N GLU A 96 7.98 3.72 0.37
CA GLU A 96 8.93 3.13 -0.56
C GLU A 96 9.33 4.13 -1.66
N GLY A 97 10.59 4.08 -2.06
CA GLY A 97 11.23 5.03 -2.97
C GLY A 97 12.44 4.35 -3.62
N ALA A 98 13.34 5.12 -4.22
CA ALA A 98 14.61 4.54 -4.67
C ALA A 98 15.39 4.01 -3.45
N SER A 99 16.09 2.88 -3.58
CA SER A 99 16.85 2.24 -2.49
C SER A 99 17.97 3.09 -1.88
N SER A 100 18.25 4.28 -2.42
CA SER A 100 19.19 5.25 -1.84
C SER A 100 18.50 6.30 -0.97
N THR A 101 17.18 6.49 -1.11
CA THR A 101 16.38 7.44 -0.33
C THR A 101 14.90 7.05 -0.35
N HIS A 102 14.37 6.63 0.80
CA HIS A 102 12.93 6.48 1.01
C HIS A 102 12.33 7.82 1.47
N PRO A 103 11.36 8.40 0.75
CA PRO A 103 10.85 9.74 1.04
C PRO A 103 10.10 9.82 2.37
N LEU A 104 10.41 10.85 3.17
CA LEU A 104 9.58 11.28 4.30
C LEU A 104 8.34 12.00 3.76
N VAL A 105 7.16 11.43 3.94
CA VAL A 105 5.90 11.99 3.43
C VAL A 105 5.10 12.74 4.49
N GLY A 106 5.38 12.50 5.78
CA GLY A 106 4.68 13.20 6.85
C GLY A 106 5.34 13.09 8.21
N ARG A 107 5.06 14.07 9.08
CA ARG A 107 5.48 14.06 10.49
C ARG A 107 4.53 14.83 11.38
N ALA A 108 4.28 14.34 12.59
CA ALA A 108 3.51 15.03 13.60
C ALA A 108 3.97 14.69 15.02
N ASN A 109 3.65 15.56 15.98
CA ASN A 109 3.62 15.11 17.37
C ASN A 109 2.35 14.26 17.55
N ILE A 110 2.49 13.07 18.11
CA ILE A 110 1.41 12.12 18.41
C ILE A 110 1.50 11.68 19.88
N GLY A 111 0.49 10.97 20.39
CA GLY A 111 0.33 10.62 21.80
C GLY A 111 -0.96 11.21 22.38
N ASN A 112 -1.16 11.07 23.70
CA ASN A 112 -2.38 11.54 24.36
C ASN A 112 -2.62 13.05 24.12
N ASN A 113 -3.84 13.40 23.70
CA ASN A 113 -4.25 14.77 23.36
C ASN A 113 -3.46 15.42 22.22
N GLN A 114 -2.80 14.64 21.36
CA GLN A 114 -2.19 15.11 20.13
C GLN A 114 -3.08 14.84 18.92
N ARG A 115 -2.82 15.54 17.82
CA ARG A 115 -3.47 15.27 16.54
C ARG A 115 -2.95 13.98 15.92
N GLU A 116 -3.79 13.34 15.12
CA GLU A 116 -3.38 12.26 14.23
C GLU A 116 -2.54 12.82 13.07
N LEU A 117 -1.60 12.02 12.56
CA LEU A 117 -0.94 12.25 11.28
C LEU A 117 -1.78 11.60 10.19
N LYS A 118 -2.34 12.41 9.29
CA LYS A 118 -3.13 11.94 8.14
C LYS A 118 -2.41 12.32 6.85
N VAL A 119 -2.07 11.33 6.04
CA VAL A 119 -1.27 11.52 4.82
C VAL A 119 -1.83 10.64 3.71
N VAL A 120 -1.92 11.20 2.50
CA VAL A 120 -2.18 10.40 1.30
C VAL A 120 -0.88 9.71 0.90
N VAL A 121 -0.91 8.39 0.80
CA VAL A 121 0.23 7.55 0.42
C VAL A 121 -0.06 6.80 -0.88
N PRO A 122 0.95 6.54 -1.72
CA PRO A 122 0.79 5.65 -2.86
C PRO A 122 0.58 4.20 -2.39
N ALA A 123 0.15 3.32 -3.30
CA ALA A 123 0.29 1.89 -3.12
C ALA A 123 1.77 1.51 -2.90
N GLY A 124 2.02 0.50 -2.06
CA GLY A 124 3.36 -0.02 -1.79
C GLY A 124 3.67 -0.13 -0.30
N HIS A 125 4.96 -0.21 0.02
CA HIS A 125 5.44 -0.33 1.39
C HIS A 125 5.62 1.03 2.07
N HIS A 126 5.32 1.08 3.36
CA HIS A 126 5.40 2.24 4.23
C HIS A 126 6.05 1.87 5.56
N CYS A 127 6.69 2.84 6.17
CA CYS A 127 7.33 2.68 7.47
C CYS A 127 7.08 3.88 8.37
N ILE A 128 6.75 3.61 9.63
CA ILE A 128 6.53 4.63 10.66
C ILE A 128 7.63 4.51 11.71
N GLU A 129 8.32 5.61 11.92
CA GLU A 129 9.32 5.80 12.96
C GLU A 129 8.73 6.65 14.09
N LEU A 130 8.89 6.20 15.33
CA LEU A 130 8.52 6.95 16.51
C LEU A 130 9.76 7.47 17.22
N THR A 131 9.80 8.78 17.50
CA THR A 131 10.80 9.37 18.39
C THR A 131 10.12 9.85 19.67
N PRO A 132 10.22 9.14 20.80
CA PRO A 132 9.67 9.58 22.06
C PRO A 132 10.20 10.97 22.49
N GLY A 133 9.33 11.79 23.08
CA GLY A 133 9.71 13.13 23.55
C GLY A 133 10.57 13.10 24.82
N PRO A 134 11.22 14.22 25.19
CA PRO A 134 11.95 14.32 26.45
C PRO A 134 11.06 13.98 27.65
N GLY A 135 11.53 13.08 28.52
CA GLY A 135 10.78 12.63 29.70
C GLY A 135 9.65 11.65 29.41
N ALA A 136 9.54 11.13 28.18
CA ALA A 136 8.64 10.02 27.87
C ALA A 136 8.97 8.80 28.75
N SER A 137 7.93 8.12 29.21
CA SER A 137 8.06 6.90 30.02
C SER A 137 6.86 5.98 29.79
N GLY A 138 7.01 4.73 30.21
CA GLY A 138 5.99 3.69 30.05
C GLY A 138 5.86 3.24 28.60
N ASP A 139 4.69 2.67 28.30
CA ASP A 139 4.40 2.14 26.98
C ASP A 139 3.75 3.21 26.09
N ILE A 140 4.06 3.13 24.80
CA ILE A 140 3.39 3.88 23.74
C ILE A 140 2.74 2.85 22.82
N GLU A 141 1.45 2.99 22.60
CA GLU A 141 0.74 2.25 21.54
C GLU A 141 0.67 3.13 20.31
N LEU A 142 1.25 2.67 19.21
CA LEU A 142 1.13 3.26 17.88
C LEU A 142 0.03 2.54 17.12
N SER A 143 -0.93 3.28 16.60
CA SER A 143 -2.02 2.75 15.78
C SER A 143 -1.98 3.36 14.39
N ALA A 144 -2.19 2.53 13.38
CA ALA A 144 -2.34 2.93 11.99
C ALA A 144 -3.65 2.38 11.42
N SER A 145 -4.38 3.22 10.69
CA SER A 145 -5.54 2.81 9.91
C SER A 145 -5.46 3.35 8.49
N PHE A 146 -6.06 2.62 7.56
CA PHE A 146 -6.01 2.92 6.14
C PHE A 146 -7.41 3.02 5.56
N VAL A 147 -7.63 4.03 4.73
CA VAL A 147 -8.81 4.17 3.88
C VAL A 147 -8.32 4.25 2.44
N ASP A 148 -8.82 3.32 1.63
CA ASP A 148 -8.60 3.34 0.19
C ASP A 148 -9.32 4.54 -0.41
N VAL A 149 -8.62 5.42 -1.13
CA VAL A 149 -9.26 6.58 -1.77
C VAL A 149 -9.61 6.33 -3.24
N CYS A 150 -9.16 5.19 -3.78
CA CYS A 150 -9.35 4.82 -5.17
C CYS A 150 -10.56 3.93 -5.41
N HIS A 151 -11.19 3.42 -4.35
CA HIS A 151 -12.42 2.60 -4.44
C HIS A 151 -13.40 3.02 -3.33
N LEU A 152 -13.78 4.30 -3.34
CA LEU A 152 -14.65 4.90 -2.31
C LEU A 152 -16.12 4.67 -2.64
N GLY A 153 -16.64 3.46 -2.41
CA GLY A 153 -18.05 3.19 -2.69
C GLY A 153 -18.34 1.71 -2.90
N THR A 154 -19.39 1.43 -3.68
CA THR A 154 -19.64 0.11 -4.29
C THR A 154 -18.38 -0.44 -4.98
N PRO A 155 -18.32 -1.72 -5.35
CA PRO A 155 -17.17 -2.26 -6.07
C PRO A 155 -16.92 -1.46 -7.36
N ASP A 156 -15.95 -0.54 -7.29
CA ASP A 156 -15.40 0.28 -8.36
C ASP A 156 -14.19 -0.48 -8.94
N ASP A 157 -14.11 -0.62 -10.26
CA ASP A 157 -13.06 -1.35 -10.95
C ASP A 157 -11.88 -0.46 -11.40
N HIS A 158 -12.08 0.87 -11.45
CA HIS A 158 -11.12 1.87 -11.88
C HIS A 158 -11.35 3.21 -11.18
N GLY A 159 -10.43 3.61 -10.31
CA GLY A 159 -10.66 4.83 -9.52
C GLY A 159 -10.84 6.14 -10.29
N ASP A 160 -11.69 7.01 -9.72
CA ASP A 160 -12.21 8.29 -10.24
C ASP A 160 -11.24 9.46 -10.41
N SER A 161 -9.94 9.28 -10.16
CA SER A 161 -9.03 10.42 -10.04
C SER A 161 -7.69 10.16 -10.69
N PHE A 162 -6.99 11.24 -11.05
CA PHE A 162 -5.62 11.15 -11.58
C PHE A 162 -4.67 10.38 -10.66
N LEU A 163 -4.89 10.41 -9.34
CA LEU A 163 -4.11 9.66 -8.36
C LEU A 163 -4.36 8.15 -8.43
N CYS A 164 -5.56 7.77 -8.84
CA CYS A 164 -6.07 6.40 -8.88
C CYS A 164 -6.13 5.84 -10.31
N ALA A 165 -5.59 6.60 -11.27
CA ALA A 165 -5.66 6.25 -12.68
C ALA A 165 -5.00 4.89 -12.96
N THR A 166 -5.77 4.00 -13.58
CA THR A 166 -5.33 2.66 -13.96
C THR A 166 -4.33 2.73 -15.12
N PRO A 167 -3.13 2.13 -14.99
CA PRO A 167 -2.15 2.13 -16.09
C PRO A 167 -2.65 1.38 -17.32
N ILE A 168 -2.58 2.01 -18.50
CA ILE A 168 -2.88 1.39 -19.79
C ILE A 168 -1.67 1.47 -20.74
N THR A 169 -1.40 0.38 -21.45
CA THR A 169 -0.24 0.28 -22.36
C THR A 169 -0.63 0.72 -23.77
N VAL A 170 0.10 1.69 -24.32
CA VAL A 170 -0.06 2.12 -25.73
C VAL A 170 0.31 0.98 -26.67
N GLY A 171 -0.61 0.60 -27.56
CA GLY A 171 -0.48 -0.55 -28.46
C GLY A 171 -0.68 -1.90 -27.76
N GLY A 172 -1.10 -1.91 -26.49
CA GLY A 172 -1.42 -3.10 -25.72
C GLY A 172 -2.82 -3.63 -26.00
N SER A 173 -3.20 -4.68 -25.25
CA SER A 173 -4.58 -5.16 -25.20
C SER A 173 -5.52 -4.09 -24.64
N SER A 174 -6.78 -4.10 -25.07
CA SER A 174 -7.80 -3.24 -24.49
C SER A 174 -8.02 -3.56 -23.00
N ALA A 175 -8.18 -2.52 -22.18
CA ALA A 175 -8.71 -2.64 -20.83
C ALA A 175 -10.25 -2.76 -20.88
N SER A 176 -10.87 -3.43 -19.92
CA SER A 176 -12.32 -3.47 -19.76
C SER A 176 -12.69 -2.70 -18.50
N GLY A 177 -13.80 -1.96 -18.52
CA GLY A 177 -14.33 -1.27 -17.34
C GLY A 177 -15.86 -1.25 -17.31
N GLU A 178 -16.41 -0.89 -16.16
CA GLU A 178 -17.85 -0.77 -15.88
C GLU A 178 -18.14 0.50 -15.10
N ILE A 179 -18.96 1.39 -15.66
CA ILE A 179 -19.44 2.59 -14.94
C ILE A 179 -20.59 2.17 -14.01
N THR A 180 -20.36 2.25 -12.70
CA THR A 180 -21.25 1.86 -11.59
C THR A 180 -21.73 3.06 -10.77
N SER A 181 -22.44 3.98 -11.41
CA SER A 181 -22.98 5.17 -10.75
C SER A 181 -24.22 4.87 -9.90
N THR A 182 -24.32 5.46 -8.71
CA THR A 182 -25.51 5.41 -7.85
C THR A 182 -26.13 6.79 -7.69
N GLU A 183 -27.35 6.86 -7.13
CA GLU A 183 -28.00 8.15 -6.79
C GLU A 183 -27.17 9.07 -5.88
N SER A 184 -26.12 8.55 -5.24
CA SER A 184 -25.29 9.29 -4.28
C SER A 184 -23.82 9.41 -4.68
N VAL A 185 -23.38 8.72 -5.74
CA VAL A 185 -21.98 8.62 -6.16
C VAL A 185 -21.97 8.47 -7.68
N ASP A 186 -21.39 9.44 -8.38
CA ASP A 186 -21.10 9.31 -9.81
C ASP A 186 -19.79 8.52 -9.97
N ASP A 187 -19.69 7.74 -11.05
CA ASP A 187 -18.54 6.89 -11.35
C ASP A 187 -17.89 7.29 -12.67
N SER A 188 -16.56 7.25 -12.71
CA SER A 188 -15.72 7.68 -13.83
C SER A 188 -14.39 6.95 -13.82
N ASP A 189 -14.09 6.22 -14.87
CA ASP A 189 -12.87 5.41 -14.85
C ASP A 189 -11.69 6.23 -15.35
N MET A 190 -10.70 6.44 -14.48
CA MET A 190 -9.47 7.14 -14.85
C MET A 190 -8.38 6.15 -15.27
N PHE A 191 -7.70 6.45 -16.38
CA PHE A 191 -6.55 5.70 -16.88
C PHE A 191 -5.36 6.60 -17.12
N VAL A 192 -4.15 6.03 -17.12
CA VAL A 192 -2.90 6.76 -17.39
C VAL A 192 -2.01 6.00 -18.37
N PHE A 193 -1.40 6.73 -19.30
CA PHE A 193 -0.35 6.21 -20.17
C PHE A 193 0.78 7.21 -20.35
N THR A 194 1.94 6.73 -20.79
CA THR A 194 3.13 7.56 -21.03
C THR A 194 3.64 7.40 -22.46
N LEU A 195 4.04 8.49 -23.08
CA LEU A 195 4.74 8.53 -24.35
C LEU A 195 6.20 8.92 -24.13
N THR A 196 7.11 8.17 -24.76
CA THR A 196 8.57 8.45 -24.71
C THR A 196 9.04 9.37 -25.84
N SER A 197 8.22 9.55 -26.87
CA SER A 197 8.47 10.44 -28.01
C SER A 197 7.13 10.97 -28.53
N SER A 198 7.17 12.04 -29.32
CA SER A 198 5.96 12.57 -29.93
C SER A 198 5.34 11.55 -30.89
N ALA A 199 4.02 11.42 -30.86
CA ALA A 199 3.26 10.49 -31.70
C ALA A 199 1.82 10.99 -31.91
N THR A 200 1.18 10.53 -32.98
CA THR A 200 -0.28 10.65 -33.12
C THR A 200 -0.94 9.47 -32.42
N VAL A 201 -1.66 9.74 -31.35
CA VAL A 201 -2.33 8.76 -30.50
C VAL A 201 -3.81 8.70 -30.83
N THR A 202 -4.36 7.48 -30.93
CA THR A 202 -5.79 7.23 -31.00
C THR A 202 -6.24 6.47 -29.75
N ILE A 203 -7.22 7.02 -29.05
CA ILE A 203 -7.89 6.42 -27.89
C ILE A 203 -9.33 6.13 -28.31
N ALA A 204 -9.81 4.91 -28.10
CA ALA A 204 -11.16 4.54 -28.51
C ALA A 204 -11.80 3.56 -27.52
N SER A 205 -13.11 3.73 -27.31
CA SER A 205 -13.92 2.74 -26.61
C SER A 205 -14.56 1.73 -27.57
N THR A 206 -14.97 0.60 -26.99
CA THR A 206 -15.72 -0.50 -27.58
C THR A 206 -16.75 -0.98 -26.55
N GLY A 207 -17.69 -1.84 -26.92
CA GLY A 207 -18.70 -2.40 -25.98
C GLY A 207 -20.14 -2.00 -26.33
N GLY A 208 -20.33 -0.85 -26.98
CA GLY A 208 -21.62 -0.45 -27.56
C GLY A 208 -22.56 0.31 -26.62
N GLU A 209 -22.13 0.57 -25.38
CA GLU A 209 -22.84 1.40 -24.41
C GLU A 209 -22.49 2.88 -24.56
N TYR A 210 -23.34 3.79 -24.09
CA TYR A 210 -23.17 5.24 -24.30
C TYR A 210 -22.04 5.84 -23.44
N VAL A 211 -20.79 5.52 -23.76
CA VAL A 211 -19.60 6.00 -23.04
C VAL A 211 -18.85 7.09 -23.81
N GLY A 212 -18.21 7.97 -23.06
CA GLY A 212 -17.55 9.19 -23.49
C GLY A 212 -16.14 9.24 -22.94
N GLY A 213 -15.28 9.96 -23.63
CA GLY A 213 -13.85 9.99 -23.32
C GLY A 213 -13.32 11.41 -23.26
N SER A 214 -12.56 11.71 -22.22
CA SER A 214 -11.79 12.94 -22.08
C SER A 214 -10.31 12.62 -21.94
N LEU A 215 -9.46 13.30 -22.71
CA LEU A 215 -8.01 13.20 -22.62
C LEU A 215 -7.45 14.42 -21.90
N TYR A 216 -6.65 14.20 -20.86
CA TYR A 216 -5.95 15.23 -20.10
C TYR A 216 -4.43 15.07 -20.24
N ASP A 217 -3.70 16.18 -20.17
CA ASP A 217 -2.24 16.17 -20.10
C ASP A 217 -1.74 15.88 -18.67
N GLY A 218 -0.42 15.79 -18.51
CA GLY A 218 0.23 15.51 -17.22
C GLY A 218 0.01 16.59 -16.15
N SER A 219 -0.54 17.76 -16.50
CA SER A 219 -0.95 18.80 -15.56
C SER A 219 -2.42 18.71 -15.13
N GLY A 220 -3.17 17.77 -15.71
CA GLY A 220 -4.62 17.65 -15.55
C GLY A 220 -5.41 18.62 -16.44
N SER A 221 -4.80 19.23 -17.45
CA SER A 221 -5.50 20.12 -18.37
C SER A 221 -6.16 19.30 -19.49
N LEU A 222 -7.44 19.58 -19.77
CA LEU A 222 -8.18 18.92 -20.85
C LEU A 222 -7.53 19.24 -22.20
N VAL A 223 -7.16 18.19 -22.93
CA VAL A 223 -6.61 18.26 -24.29
C VAL A 223 -7.74 18.19 -25.31
N THR A 224 -8.62 17.20 -25.17
CA THR A 224 -9.77 16.97 -26.06
C THR A 224 -10.76 16.02 -25.40
N SER A 225 -11.99 15.99 -25.88
CA SER A 225 -13.01 15.03 -25.48
C SER A 225 -13.95 14.67 -26.62
N ASP A 226 -14.61 13.52 -26.50
CA ASP A 226 -15.57 13.00 -27.48
C ASP A 226 -16.67 12.24 -26.77
N ASN A 227 -17.88 12.32 -27.33
CA ASN A 227 -19.09 11.68 -26.87
C ASN A 227 -19.47 11.92 -25.39
N THR A 228 -19.03 13.01 -24.77
CA THR A 228 -19.40 13.39 -23.39
C THR A 228 -20.86 13.84 -23.22
N GLY A 229 -21.62 13.90 -24.32
CA GLY A 229 -23.07 14.13 -24.35
C GLY A 229 -23.88 12.89 -24.68
N TRP A 230 -23.27 11.70 -24.69
CA TRP A 230 -23.95 10.40 -24.86
C TRP A 230 -24.70 10.26 -26.19
N SER A 231 -24.21 10.92 -27.25
CA SER A 231 -24.84 10.95 -28.57
C SER A 231 -24.53 9.73 -29.45
N ALA A 232 -23.53 8.95 -29.07
CA ALA A 232 -23.06 7.74 -29.73
C ALA A 232 -22.78 6.63 -28.70
N SER A 233 -22.63 5.40 -29.19
CA SER A 233 -22.32 4.22 -28.37
C SER A 233 -20.83 4.03 -28.07
N ASN A 234 -19.94 4.88 -28.58
CA ASN A 234 -18.50 4.81 -28.31
C ASN A 234 -17.88 6.17 -28.61
N PHE A 235 -16.72 6.44 -28.02
CA PHE A 235 -15.91 7.61 -28.35
C PHE A 235 -14.64 7.22 -29.13
N SER A 236 -14.10 8.16 -29.89
CA SER A 236 -12.78 8.05 -30.49
C SER A 236 -12.06 9.40 -30.54
N LEU A 237 -10.91 9.48 -29.88
CA LEU A 237 -10.04 10.63 -29.84
C LEU A 237 -8.79 10.35 -30.66
N THR A 238 -8.40 11.27 -31.55
CA THR A 238 -7.10 11.22 -32.24
C THR A 238 -6.37 12.54 -32.06
N GLN A 239 -5.17 12.51 -31.51
CA GLN A 239 -4.40 13.71 -31.20
C GLN A 239 -2.90 13.51 -31.39
N SER A 240 -2.22 14.51 -31.97
CA SER A 240 -0.75 14.56 -31.95
C SER A 240 -0.27 15.06 -30.60
N LEU A 241 0.46 14.20 -29.88
CA LEU A 241 0.92 14.41 -28.51
C LEU A 241 2.45 14.43 -28.46
N SER A 242 3.00 15.23 -27.55
CA SER A 242 4.44 15.19 -27.25
C SER A 242 4.75 14.08 -26.25
N ALA A 243 6.02 13.73 -26.09
CA ALA A 243 6.45 12.87 -24.98
C ALA A 243 5.95 13.42 -23.64
N GLY A 244 5.41 12.55 -22.79
CA GLY A 244 4.77 12.95 -21.53
C GLY A 244 3.80 11.90 -21.00
N THR A 245 3.22 12.21 -19.85
CA THR A 245 2.14 11.44 -19.22
C THR A 245 0.80 12.05 -19.58
N TYR A 246 -0.19 11.21 -19.87
CA TYR A 246 -1.54 11.62 -20.21
C TYR A 246 -2.54 10.75 -19.47
N TYR A 247 -3.72 11.31 -19.22
CA TYR A 247 -4.81 10.66 -18.51
C TYR A 247 -6.05 10.58 -19.37
N ILE A 248 -6.80 9.50 -19.24
CA ILE A 248 -8.05 9.27 -19.96
C ILE A 248 -9.13 9.10 -18.90
N GLU A 249 -10.17 9.90 -18.97
CA GLU A 249 -11.39 9.70 -18.21
C GLU A 249 -12.43 9.05 -19.12
N VAL A 250 -12.99 7.94 -18.68
CA VAL A 250 -14.17 7.32 -19.30
C VAL A 250 -15.36 7.59 -18.40
N THR A 251 -16.44 8.09 -19.00
CA THR A 251 -17.69 8.37 -18.29
C THR A 251 -18.85 7.77 -19.08
N GLY A 252 -19.98 7.54 -18.41
CA GLY A 252 -21.18 7.00 -19.05
C GLY A 252 -22.37 6.95 -18.11
N PRO A 253 -23.54 6.52 -18.59
CA PRO A 253 -24.65 6.12 -17.72
C PRO A 253 -24.29 4.94 -16.82
N ASP A 254 -25.00 4.80 -15.69
CA ASP A 254 -24.91 3.62 -14.82
C ASP A 254 -25.08 2.30 -15.60
N ALA A 255 -24.35 1.28 -15.16
CA ALA A 255 -24.23 -0.05 -15.76
C ALA A 255 -23.69 -0.09 -17.20
N SER A 256 -22.92 0.93 -17.61
CA SER A 256 -22.26 0.94 -18.92
C SER A 256 -20.96 0.15 -18.87
N THR A 257 -20.89 -0.94 -19.63
CA THR A 257 -19.63 -1.69 -19.83
C THR A 257 -18.92 -1.25 -21.09
N TYR A 258 -17.60 -1.23 -21.05
CA TYR A 258 -16.81 -0.85 -22.22
C TYR A 258 -15.44 -1.54 -22.27
N GLY A 259 -14.82 -1.48 -23.44
CA GLY A 259 -13.41 -1.79 -23.62
C GLY A 259 -12.64 -0.57 -24.13
N LEU A 260 -11.53 -0.20 -23.49
CA LEU A 260 -10.70 0.96 -23.82
C LEU A 260 -9.39 0.52 -24.49
N GLY A 261 -9.08 1.08 -25.65
CA GLY A 261 -7.82 0.87 -26.36
C GLY A 261 -7.06 2.17 -26.62
N VAL A 262 -5.73 2.11 -26.52
CA VAL A 262 -4.83 3.22 -26.89
C VAL A 262 -3.83 2.73 -27.93
N THR A 263 -3.73 3.41 -29.05
CA THR A 263 -2.78 3.10 -30.13
C THR A 263 -2.02 4.36 -30.55
N SER A 264 -0.86 4.20 -31.17
CA SER A 264 -0.06 5.34 -31.63
C SER A 264 0.60 5.08 -32.99
N THR A 265 0.74 6.13 -33.77
CA THR A 265 1.57 6.18 -34.98
C THR A 265 2.63 7.27 -34.82
N PRO A 266 3.90 7.03 -35.20
CA PRO A 266 4.97 8.03 -35.12
C PRO A 266 4.66 9.30 -35.91
#